data_AF-A0A953UID1-F1
#
_entry.id   AF-A0A953UID1-F1
#
_cell.length_a   1.000
_cell.length_b   1.000
_cell.length_c   1.000
_cell.angle_alpha   90.00
_cell.angle_beta   90.00
_cell.angle_gamma   90.00
#
_symmetry.space_group_name_H-M   'P 1'
#
loop_
_entity.id
_entity.type
_entity.pdbx_description
1 polymer ?
#
loop_
_entity_poly.entity_id
_entity_poly.type
_entity_poly.pdbx_seq_one_letter_code
_entity_poly.pdbx_strand_id
1 'polypeptide(L)'
;MSELERLPTPARKLLSVITRQAYAGTLRSKPRGIATMPEVYEACGLDPDEMAPLVDALIASGFVAVEGEYPFEQLKLIGVPTERRISVHGVDHALWEWPGDGPPIFFCHGTGLHSRCWDQVITQLGGRRSLALDFRGHGRSSRPPSPYYWRTFGEDAAAVAASLGLSGAIAVGHSMGAHALVVAAALHPDAFSALLLIDPVIRQQEIYVGPFKGAQFVARRRNHWSSPEEMFENFQDRQPFATWDRQVLRDYCEYGLVPANSGYELACPPAIEAEIYENGALPNANIYREISAVQIPAHIVRARPVRDPSEVMRGSPTTPDLASHFAHATDRVLLDHSHFIPMESPDLVARLIAELIPG
;
A
#
# COMPACT_ATOMS: atom_id res chain seq x y z
N MET A 1 -9.84 19.72 -4.99
CA MET A 1 -8.59 20.34 -4.51
C MET A 1 -8.22 19.71 -3.17
N SER A 2 -7.08 19.03 -3.11
CA SER A 2 -6.54 18.42 -1.88
C SER A 2 -6.23 19.50 -0.84
N GLU A 3 -6.13 19.14 0.45
CA GLU A 3 -5.70 20.11 1.49
C GLU A 3 -4.32 20.71 1.18
N LEU A 4 -3.43 19.90 0.60
CA LEU A 4 -2.12 20.36 0.13
C LEU A 4 -2.25 21.45 -0.95
N GLU A 5 -3.19 21.31 -1.89
CA GLU A 5 -3.43 22.31 -2.95
C GLU A 5 -4.05 23.61 -2.45
N ARG A 6 -4.69 23.60 -1.28
CA ARG A 6 -5.24 24.80 -0.64
C ARG A 6 -4.15 25.60 0.09
N LEU A 7 -3.00 25.00 0.37
CA LEU A 7 -1.89 25.69 1.03
C LEU A 7 -1.21 26.69 0.08
N PRO A 8 -0.82 27.88 0.59
CA PRO A 8 0.04 28.80 -0.12
C PRO A 8 1.31 28.09 -0.63
N THR A 9 1.77 28.45 -1.83
CA THR A 9 3.01 27.88 -2.41
C THR A 9 4.21 27.92 -1.45
N PRO A 10 4.44 28.99 -0.66
CA PRO A 10 5.50 28.99 0.35
C PRO A 10 5.32 27.93 1.44
N ALA A 11 4.10 27.68 1.92
CA ALA A 11 3.82 26.66 2.93
C ALA A 11 4.07 25.24 2.39
N ARG A 12 3.71 24.97 1.12
CA ARG A 12 4.05 23.70 0.45
C ARG A 12 5.55 23.47 0.33
N LYS A 13 6.31 24.53 -0.02
CA LYS A 13 7.78 24.47 -0.06
C LYS A 13 8.37 24.19 1.33
N LEU A 14 7.86 24.87 2.35
CA LEU A 14 8.27 24.66 3.74
C LEU A 14 7.97 23.22 4.21
N LEU A 15 6.79 22.67 3.90
CA LEU A 15 6.45 21.28 4.20
C LEU A 15 7.44 20.29 3.56
N SER A 16 7.87 20.54 2.32
CA SER A 16 8.90 19.72 1.66
C SER A 16 10.24 19.77 2.39
N VAL A 17 10.65 20.95 2.88
CA VAL A 17 11.87 21.11 3.69
C VAL A 17 11.73 20.37 5.01
N ILE A 18 10.64 20.58 5.76
CA ILE A 18 10.37 19.90 7.03
C ILE A 18 10.40 18.38 6.83
N THR A 19 9.74 17.88 5.77
CA THR A 19 9.74 16.45 5.42
C THR A 19 11.15 15.93 5.21
N ARG A 20 11.96 16.63 4.41
CA ARG A 20 13.34 16.23 4.16
C ARG A 20 14.16 16.19 5.45
N GLN A 21 14.07 17.23 6.27
CA GLN A 21 14.83 17.30 7.52
C GLN A 21 14.36 16.24 8.52
N ALA A 22 13.07 15.93 8.56
CA ALA A 22 12.52 14.89 9.43
C ALA A 22 13.00 13.47 9.13
N TYR A 23 13.51 13.22 7.92
CA TYR A 23 13.96 11.89 7.49
C TYR A 23 15.46 11.80 7.16
N ALA A 24 16.10 12.91 6.77
CA ALA A 24 17.47 12.95 6.29
C ALA A 24 18.33 14.07 6.93
N GLY A 25 17.80 14.79 7.92
CA GLY A 25 18.58 15.81 8.64
C GLY A 25 19.68 15.20 9.53
N THR A 26 20.78 15.93 9.69
CA THR A 26 22.03 15.44 10.28
C THR A 26 22.38 16.07 11.63
N LEU A 27 21.67 17.11 12.04
CA LEU A 27 21.91 17.82 13.29
C LEU A 27 21.06 17.17 14.40
N ARG A 28 21.70 16.29 15.18
CA ARG A 28 21.17 15.50 16.32
C ARG A 28 20.53 14.15 15.96
N SER A 29 20.72 13.17 16.87
CA SER A 29 19.96 11.92 16.86
C SER A 29 18.49 12.23 17.20
N LYS A 30 17.58 11.99 16.27
CA LYS A 30 16.15 12.29 16.41
C LYS A 30 15.28 11.16 15.85
N PRO A 31 14.05 10.96 16.37
CA PRO A 31 13.10 10.01 15.80
C PRO A 31 12.72 10.40 14.36
N ARG A 32 12.46 9.39 13.50
CA ARG A 32 11.94 9.63 12.14
C ARG A 32 10.61 10.38 12.19
N GLY A 33 10.40 11.31 11.26
CA GLY A 33 9.19 12.12 11.20
C GLY A 33 9.23 13.38 12.08
N ILE A 34 10.37 13.65 12.73
CA ILE A 34 10.61 14.85 13.53
C ILE A 34 11.73 15.68 12.89
N ALA A 35 11.42 16.92 12.50
CA ALA A 35 12.42 17.91 12.10
C ALA A 35 12.73 18.84 13.27
N THR A 36 14.00 19.24 13.44
CA THR A 36 14.35 20.26 14.42
C THR A 36 14.33 21.64 13.76
N MET A 37 13.91 22.67 14.51
CA MET A 37 13.82 24.02 13.97
C MET A 37 15.15 24.55 13.42
N PRO A 38 16.31 24.34 14.06
CA PRO A 38 17.60 24.78 13.50
C PRO A 38 17.88 24.25 12.08
N GLU A 39 17.57 22.97 11.82
CA GLU A 39 17.75 22.38 10.48
C GLU A 39 16.75 22.94 9.47
N VAL A 40 15.53 23.21 9.91
CA VAL A 40 14.48 23.77 9.05
C VAL A 40 14.85 25.21 8.67
N TYR A 41 15.28 26.03 9.64
CA TYR A 41 15.77 27.38 9.38
C TYR A 41 16.94 27.39 8.39
N GLU A 42 17.97 26.57 8.65
CA GLU A 42 19.14 26.49 7.76
C GLU A 42 18.75 26.07 6.34
N ALA A 43 17.84 25.10 6.20
CA ALA A 43 17.48 24.54 4.91
C ALA A 43 16.48 25.38 4.10
N CYS A 44 15.60 26.15 4.74
CA CYS A 44 14.64 26.99 4.03
C CYS A 44 15.10 28.43 3.82
N GLY A 45 16.03 28.92 4.65
CA GLY A 45 16.54 30.29 4.59
C GLY A 45 15.53 31.38 4.94
N LEU A 46 14.38 31.02 5.53
CA LEU A 46 13.37 31.95 6.02
C LEU A 46 13.72 32.44 7.43
N ASP A 47 13.41 33.70 7.72
CA ASP A 47 13.47 34.19 9.10
C ASP A 47 12.26 33.69 9.94
N PRO A 48 12.31 33.78 11.27
CA PRO A 48 11.24 33.29 12.13
C PRO A 48 9.87 33.92 11.90
N ASP A 49 9.81 35.20 11.52
CA ASP A 49 8.55 35.94 11.34
C ASP A 49 7.89 35.58 9.99
N GLU A 50 8.69 35.30 8.97
CA GLU A 50 8.23 34.76 7.68
C GLU A 50 7.75 33.31 7.79
N MET A 51 8.37 32.51 8.67
CA MET A 51 8.07 31.10 8.83
C MET A 51 6.83 30.84 9.68
N ALA A 52 6.62 31.60 10.76
CA ALA A 52 5.51 31.41 11.69
C ALA A 52 4.13 31.23 11.02
N PRO A 53 3.66 32.14 10.13
CA PRO A 53 2.35 31.98 9.48
C PRO A 53 2.28 30.78 8.53
N LEU A 54 3.42 30.33 7.99
CA LEU A 54 3.47 29.12 7.16
C LEU A 54 3.35 27.87 8.01
N VAL A 55 4.01 27.83 9.17
CA VAL A 55 3.87 26.72 10.12
C VAL A 55 2.46 26.66 10.67
N ASP A 56 1.85 27.80 11.03
CA ASP A 56 0.46 27.86 11.46
C ASP A 56 -0.49 27.30 10.39
N ALA A 57 -0.26 27.63 9.12
CA ALA A 57 -1.04 27.07 8.01
C ALA A 57 -0.87 25.54 7.89
N LEU A 58 0.34 25.02 8.13
CA LEU A 58 0.62 23.58 8.12
C LEU A 58 0.01 22.86 9.31
N ILE A 59 0.00 23.48 10.49
CA ILE A 59 -0.67 22.97 11.70
C ILE A 59 -2.18 22.96 11.50
N ALA A 60 -2.75 24.08 11.05
CA ALA A 60 -4.18 24.21 10.78
C ALA A 60 -4.68 23.23 9.70
N SER A 61 -3.80 22.87 8.76
CA SER A 61 -4.07 21.88 7.71
C SER A 61 -3.64 20.45 8.10
N GLY A 62 -3.28 20.20 9.36
CA GLY A 62 -3.01 18.86 9.87
C GLY A 62 -1.79 18.16 9.27
N PHE A 63 -0.83 18.89 8.70
CA PHE A 63 0.42 18.30 8.18
C PHE A 63 1.52 18.23 9.22
N VAL A 64 1.48 19.10 10.23
CA VAL A 64 2.52 19.21 11.25
C VAL A 64 1.89 19.46 12.62
N ALA A 65 2.48 18.87 13.66
CA ALA A 65 2.19 19.11 15.06
C ALA A 65 3.43 19.67 15.76
N VAL A 66 3.20 20.47 16.79
CA VAL A 66 4.22 21.06 17.64
C VAL A 66 3.79 20.94 19.10
N GLU A 67 4.75 20.90 20.01
CA GLU A 67 4.50 21.03 21.45
C GLU A 67 5.07 22.37 21.94
N GLY A 68 4.24 23.18 22.62
CA GLY A 68 4.61 24.49 23.14
C GLY A 68 4.29 25.67 22.21
N GLU A 69 4.68 26.87 22.63
CA GLU A 69 4.52 28.10 21.85
C GLU A 69 5.74 28.37 20.95
N TYR A 70 5.52 29.02 19.81
CA TYR A 70 6.60 29.37 18.90
C TYR A 70 7.56 30.42 19.53
N PRO A 71 8.89 30.26 19.41
CA PRO A 71 9.60 29.20 18.70
C PRO A 71 9.72 27.90 19.52
N PHE A 72 9.08 26.82 19.05
CA PHE A 72 9.25 25.46 19.58
C PHE A 72 10.53 24.81 19.03
N GLU A 73 11.00 23.73 19.64
CA GLU A 73 12.24 23.08 19.21
C GLU A 73 12.07 22.12 18.02
N GLN A 74 10.87 21.55 17.86
CA GLN A 74 10.63 20.42 16.96
C GLN A 74 9.29 20.53 16.22
N LEU A 75 9.29 20.09 14.97
CA LEU A 75 8.12 19.92 14.11
C LEU A 75 7.91 18.43 13.88
N LYS A 76 6.78 17.90 14.32
CA LYS A 76 6.37 16.51 14.09
C LYS A 76 5.44 16.45 12.89
N LEU A 77 5.80 15.69 11.86
CA LEU A 77 4.88 15.48 10.75
C LEU A 77 3.69 14.63 11.21
N ILE A 78 2.47 15.09 10.92
CA ILE A 78 1.23 14.34 11.14
C ILE A 78 0.96 13.49 9.90
N GLY A 79 0.47 12.27 10.08
CA GLY A 79 0.15 11.37 8.97
C GLY A 79 1.38 10.82 8.23
N VAL A 80 2.57 11.02 8.79
CA VAL A 80 3.82 10.49 8.26
C VAL A 80 4.02 9.08 8.80
N PRO A 81 4.09 8.06 7.92
CA PRO A 81 4.18 6.70 8.38
C PRO A 81 5.55 6.39 8.95
N THR A 82 5.53 5.52 9.96
CA THR A 82 6.74 4.91 10.51
C THR A 82 6.89 3.50 10.01
N GLU A 83 8.11 3.13 9.64
CA GLU A 83 8.46 1.76 9.26
C GLU A 83 8.77 0.96 10.52
N ARG A 84 8.16 -0.22 10.65
CA ARG A 84 8.44 -1.22 11.68
C ARG A 84 8.84 -2.53 11.02
N ARG A 85 9.60 -3.34 11.75
CA ARG A 85 9.99 -4.69 11.34
C ARG A 85 9.27 -5.73 12.18
N ILE A 86 8.68 -6.71 11.51
CA ILE A 86 8.00 -7.84 12.12
C ILE A 86 8.57 -9.12 11.52
N SER A 87 9.23 -9.92 12.35
CA SER A 87 9.83 -11.19 11.94
C SER A 87 8.82 -12.31 12.12
N VAL A 88 8.35 -12.92 11.03
CA VAL A 88 7.49 -14.11 11.04
C VAL A 88 7.97 -15.09 9.97
N HIS A 89 7.83 -16.38 10.23
CA HIS A 89 8.22 -17.45 9.29
C HIS A 89 9.65 -17.31 8.71
N GLY A 90 10.58 -16.75 9.49
CA GLY A 90 11.97 -16.53 9.06
C GLY A 90 12.17 -15.38 8.06
N VAL A 91 11.19 -14.48 7.92
CA VAL A 91 11.24 -13.30 7.05
C VAL A 91 11.01 -12.05 7.89
N ASP A 92 11.84 -11.01 7.69
CA ASP A 92 11.60 -9.70 8.28
C ASP A 92 10.69 -8.86 7.36
N HIS A 93 9.43 -8.78 7.74
CA HIS A 93 8.45 -7.96 7.04
C HIS A 93 8.56 -6.50 7.45
N ALA A 94 8.54 -5.60 6.48
CA ALA A 94 8.31 -4.19 6.72
C ALA A 94 6.80 -3.93 6.86
N LEU A 95 6.44 -3.24 7.93
CA LEU A 95 5.10 -2.74 8.19
C LEU A 95 5.15 -1.23 8.32
N TRP A 96 4.37 -0.52 7.52
CA TRP A 96 4.23 0.92 7.63
C TRP A 96 3.00 1.26 8.46
N GLU A 97 3.20 2.09 9.48
CA GLU A 97 2.16 2.49 10.41
C GLU A 97 1.91 3.99 10.32
N TRP A 98 0.68 4.35 9.94
CA TRP A 98 0.14 5.68 10.08
C TRP A 98 -0.54 5.77 11.44
N PRO A 99 -0.10 6.69 12.32
CA PRO A 99 -0.72 6.86 13.62
C PRO A 99 -2.15 7.36 13.46
N GLY A 100 -3.01 7.00 14.41
CA GLY A 100 -4.41 7.36 14.38
C GLY A 100 -5.21 6.68 15.49
N ASP A 101 -6.49 6.98 15.54
CA ASP A 101 -7.41 6.47 16.57
C ASP A 101 -8.29 5.32 16.07
N GLY A 102 -8.84 4.53 17.00
CA GLY A 102 -9.78 3.44 16.74
C GLY A 102 -9.13 2.12 16.26
N PRO A 103 -9.95 1.07 16.00
CA PRO A 103 -9.46 -0.19 15.45
C PRO A 103 -8.69 0.03 14.14
N PRO A 104 -7.50 -0.55 13.99
CA PRO A 104 -6.65 -0.27 12.84
C PRO A 104 -7.26 -0.82 11.55
N ILE A 105 -6.88 -0.23 10.42
CA ILE A 105 -7.12 -0.78 9.09
C ILE A 105 -5.84 -1.45 8.60
N PHE A 106 -5.93 -2.70 8.18
CA PHE A 106 -4.78 -3.52 7.76
C PHE A 106 -4.78 -3.69 6.24
N PHE A 107 -3.74 -3.17 5.57
CA PHE A 107 -3.62 -3.09 4.12
C PHE A 107 -2.63 -4.10 3.55
N CYS A 108 -3.01 -4.78 2.47
CA CYS A 108 -2.20 -5.76 1.75
C CYS A 108 -2.16 -5.43 0.24
N HIS A 109 -0.96 -5.18 -0.30
CA HIS A 109 -0.76 -4.79 -1.70
C HIS A 109 -0.78 -5.97 -2.69
N GLY A 110 -0.92 -5.69 -3.98
CA GLY A 110 -0.82 -6.68 -5.08
C GLY A 110 0.63 -7.02 -5.49
N THR A 111 0.81 -8.03 -6.34
CA THR A 111 2.13 -8.45 -6.85
C THR A 111 2.84 -7.31 -7.58
N GLY A 112 4.14 -7.14 -7.32
CA GLY A 112 4.96 -6.10 -7.94
C GLY A 112 4.73 -4.67 -7.42
N LEU A 113 3.86 -4.51 -6.42
CA LEU A 113 3.59 -3.26 -5.71
C LEU A 113 4.26 -3.25 -4.32
N HIS A 114 3.90 -2.29 -3.48
CA HIS A 114 4.33 -2.17 -2.08
C HIS A 114 3.28 -1.43 -1.24
N SER A 115 3.43 -1.49 0.08
CA SER A 115 2.61 -0.83 1.11
C SER A 115 2.35 0.65 0.83
N ARG A 116 3.36 1.41 0.40
CA ARG A 116 3.22 2.85 0.12
C ARG A 116 2.35 3.22 -1.10
N CYS A 117 1.85 2.23 -1.86
CA CYS A 117 0.80 2.49 -2.85
C CYS A 117 -0.56 2.85 -2.20
N TRP A 118 -0.71 2.62 -0.89
CA TRP A 118 -1.92 2.97 -0.15
C TRP A 118 -1.91 4.40 0.41
N ASP A 119 -0.82 5.15 0.28
CA ASP A 119 -0.67 6.49 0.86
C ASP A 119 -1.87 7.40 0.52
N GLN A 120 -2.25 7.49 -0.76
CA GLN A 120 -3.36 8.34 -1.20
C GLN A 120 -4.73 7.85 -0.74
N VAL A 121 -4.89 6.56 -0.43
CA VAL A 121 -6.11 6.04 0.20
C VAL A 121 -6.11 6.43 1.67
N ILE A 122 -5.00 6.18 2.38
CA ILE A 122 -4.88 6.35 3.83
C ILE A 122 -5.03 7.81 4.26
N THR A 123 -4.46 8.76 3.49
CA THR A 123 -4.59 10.20 3.77
C THR A 123 -6.04 10.68 3.76
N GLN A 124 -6.95 9.96 3.10
CA GLN A 124 -8.37 10.29 3.03
C GLN A 124 -9.20 9.65 4.15
N LEU A 125 -8.60 8.86 5.04
CA LEU A 125 -9.29 8.15 6.12
C LEU A 125 -9.41 8.96 7.43
N GLY A 126 -9.12 10.26 7.40
CA GLY A 126 -9.39 11.17 8.51
C GLY A 126 -8.64 10.83 9.80
N GLY A 127 -7.38 10.38 9.70
CA GLY A 127 -6.56 10.05 10.87
C GLY A 127 -6.87 8.70 11.53
N ARG A 128 -7.51 7.77 10.82
CA ARG A 128 -7.69 6.39 11.26
C ARG A 128 -6.36 5.64 11.25
N ARG A 129 -6.04 4.93 12.35
CA ARG A 129 -4.82 4.12 12.44
C ARG A 129 -4.77 3.13 11.28
N SER A 130 -3.68 3.14 10.52
CA SER A 130 -3.53 2.32 9.32
C SER A 130 -2.20 1.59 9.31
N LEU A 131 -2.21 0.32 8.95
CA LEU A 131 -1.08 -0.59 8.97
C LEU A 131 -0.96 -1.23 7.58
N ALA A 132 0.11 -0.95 6.84
CA ALA A 132 0.32 -1.50 5.50
C ALA A 132 1.54 -2.43 5.46
N LEU A 133 1.31 -3.68 5.07
CA LEU A 133 2.34 -4.72 5.03
C LEU A 133 3.03 -4.75 3.66
N ASP A 134 4.36 -4.79 3.66
CA ASP A 134 5.14 -5.26 2.50
C ASP A 134 5.28 -6.79 2.57
N PHE A 135 4.82 -7.48 1.54
CA PHE A 135 4.99 -8.94 1.46
C PHE A 135 6.45 -9.33 1.21
N ARG A 136 6.80 -10.58 1.55
CA ARG A 136 8.11 -11.15 1.20
C ARG A 136 8.42 -10.92 -0.28
N GLY A 137 9.67 -10.57 -0.60
CA GLY A 137 10.07 -10.28 -1.97
C GLY A 137 9.60 -8.92 -2.52
N HIS A 138 8.95 -8.08 -1.72
CA HIS A 138 8.45 -6.76 -2.13
C HIS A 138 8.89 -5.65 -1.18
N GLY A 139 8.82 -4.41 -1.68
CA GLY A 139 8.98 -3.21 -0.87
C GLY A 139 10.27 -3.22 -0.06
N ARG A 140 10.12 -3.09 1.26
CA ARG A 140 11.26 -3.11 2.20
C ARG A 140 11.43 -4.45 2.91
N SER A 141 10.55 -5.43 2.69
CA SER A 141 10.64 -6.75 3.32
C SER A 141 11.78 -7.60 2.77
N SER A 142 12.19 -8.62 3.54
CA SER A 142 13.23 -9.57 3.10
C SER A 142 12.84 -10.26 1.79
N ARG A 143 13.87 -10.64 1.03
CA ARG A 143 13.77 -11.40 -0.23
C ARG A 143 14.35 -12.80 -0.02
N PRO A 144 13.64 -13.71 0.68
CA PRO A 144 14.14 -15.07 0.93
C PRO A 144 14.32 -15.85 -0.38
N PRO A 145 15.14 -16.91 -0.41
CA PRO A 145 15.21 -17.79 -1.58
C PRO A 145 13.84 -18.37 -1.95
N SER A 146 13.64 -18.62 -3.24
CA SER A 146 12.49 -19.35 -3.79
C SER A 146 12.24 -20.68 -3.04
N PRO A 147 10.98 -21.18 -2.99
CA PRO A 147 9.84 -20.75 -3.79
C PRO A 147 8.93 -19.66 -3.16
N TYR A 148 8.26 -18.87 -4.02
CA TYR A 148 7.24 -17.88 -3.64
C TYR A 148 5.81 -18.38 -3.89
N TYR A 149 5.26 -19.07 -2.90
CA TYR A 149 3.92 -19.65 -2.95
C TYR A 149 2.82 -18.67 -2.53
N TRP A 150 1.69 -18.68 -3.24
CA TRP A 150 0.56 -17.79 -2.96
C TRP A 150 -0.01 -17.98 -1.55
N ARG A 151 -0.15 -19.24 -1.10
CA ARG A 151 -0.59 -19.55 0.26
C ARG A 151 0.25 -18.87 1.34
N THR A 152 1.55 -18.79 1.11
CA THR A 152 2.50 -18.27 2.07
C THR A 152 2.32 -16.78 2.32
N PHE A 153 1.87 -15.99 1.34
CA PHE A 153 1.52 -14.59 1.58
C PHE A 153 0.35 -14.46 2.56
N GLY A 154 -0.64 -15.35 2.48
CA GLY A 154 -1.75 -15.41 3.43
C GLY A 154 -1.33 -15.84 4.83
N GLU A 155 -0.43 -16.84 4.91
CA GLU A 155 0.17 -17.28 6.18
C GLU A 155 0.98 -16.16 6.85
N ASP A 156 1.77 -15.41 6.07
CA ASP A 156 2.51 -14.25 6.57
C ASP A 156 1.57 -13.14 7.07
N ALA A 157 0.53 -12.81 6.31
CA ALA A 157 -0.46 -11.81 6.72
C ALA A 157 -1.16 -12.22 8.03
N ALA A 158 -1.54 -13.48 8.19
CA ALA A 158 -2.08 -14.01 9.45
C ALA A 158 -1.08 -13.89 10.60
N ALA A 159 0.17 -14.29 10.40
CA ALA A 159 1.19 -14.26 11.44
C ALA A 159 1.56 -12.83 11.85
N VAL A 160 1.60 -11.88 10.90
CA VAL A 160 1.78 -10.46 11.18
C VAL A 160 0.59 -9.91 11.97
N ALA A 161 -0.65 -10.21 11.56
CA ALA A 161 -1.85 -9.79 12.28
C ALA A 161 -1.88 -10.33 13.72
N ALA A 162 -1.51 -11.61 13.91
CA ALA A 162 -1.38 -12.23 15.23
C ALA A 162 -0.29 -11.57 16.09
N SER A 163 0.89 -11.30 15.51
CA SER A 163 2.02 -10.66 16.19
C SER A 163 1.69 -9.24 16.66
N LEU A 164 0.85 -8.54 15.89
CA LEU A 164 0.32 -7.22 16.24
C LEU A 164 -0.82 -7.27 17.28
N GLY A 165 -1.34 -8.46 17.60
CA GLY A 165 -2.52 -8.63 18.44
C GLY A 165 -3.76 -7.97 17.85
N LEU A 166 -3.92 -8.00 16.51
CA LEU A 166 -5.09 -7.41 15.87
C LEU A 166 -6.36 -8.14 16.31
N SER A 167 -7.40 -7.35 16.56
CA SER A 167 -8.73 -7.83 16.90
C SER A 167 -9.75 -6.85 16.33
N GLY A 168 -10.68 -7.34 15.51
CA GLY A 168 -11.74 -6.53 14.90
C GLY A 168 -11.25 -5.45 13.92
N ALA A 169 -10.04 -5.57 13.35
CA ALA A 169 -9.52 -4.65 12.33
C ALA A 169 -10.31 -4.76 11.02
N ILE A 170 -10.37 -3.70 10.21
CA ILE A 170 -10.84 -3.82 8.82
C ILE A 170 -9.65 -4.24 7.97
N ALA A 171 -9.78 -5.28 7.15
CA ALA A 171 -8.69 -5.72 6.27
C ALA A 171 -8.99 -5.31 4.82
N VAL A 172 -8.04 -4.65 4.16
CA VAL A 172 -8.17 -4.14 2.80
C VAL A 172 -7.06 -4.72 1.93
N GLY A 173 -7.43 -5.44 0.88
CA GLY A 173 -6.45 -6.10 0.02
C GLY A 173 -6.71 -5.80 -1.44
N HIS A 174 -5.64 -5.71 -2.23
CA HIS A 174 -5.71 -5.63 -3.69
C HIS A 174 -5.06 -6.85 -4.34
N SER A 175 -5.71 -7.44 -5.35
CA SER A 175 -5.10 -8.48 -6.19
C SER A 175 -4.60 -9.68 -5.36
N MET A 176 -3.30 -9.99 -5.39
CA MET A 176 -2.65 -10.97 -4.51
C MET A 176 -2.87 -10.69 -3.02
N GLY A 177 -2.86 -9.42 -2.60
CA GLY A 177 -3.12 -9.03 -1.21
C GLY A 177 -4.54 -9.33 -0.76
N ALA A 178 -5.52 -9.23 -1.67
CA ALA A 178 -6.91 -9.62 -1.37
C ALA A 178 -7.04 -11.14 -1.20
N HIS A 179 -6.38 -11.92 -2.05
CA HIS A 179 -6.28 -13.38 -1.90
C HIS A 179 -5.64 -13.75 -0.55
N ALA A 180 -4.51 -13.12 -0.21
CA ALA A 180 -3.80 -13.36 1.04
C ALA A 180 -4.68 -13.05 2.27
N LEU A 181 -5.50 -11.99 2.24
CA LEU A 181 -6.37 -11.64 3.36
C LEU A 181 -7.50 -12.64 3.59
N VAL A 182 -8.00 -13.31 2.55
CA VAL A 182 -9.00 -14.39 2.73
C VAL A 182 -8.37 -15.56 3.50
N VAL A 183 -7.15 -15.95 3.13
CA VAL A 183 -6.39 -16.97 3.89
C VAL A 183 -6.13 -16.48 5.32
N ALA A 184 -5.73 -15.22 5.48
CA ALA A 184 -5.42 -14.67 6.79
C ALA A 184 -6.64 -14.66 7.73
N ALA A 185 -7.81 -14.25 7.22
CA ALA A 185 -9.06 -14.26 7.96
C ALA A 185 -9.52 -15.68 8.33
N ALA A 186 -9.31 -16.66 7.45
CA ALA A 186 -9.62 -18.06 7.77
C ALA A 186 -8.69 -18.65 8.84
N LEU A 187 -7.42 -18.23 8.88
CA LEU A 187 -6.44 -18.67 9.87
C LEU A 187 -6.56 -17.92 11.20
N HIS A 188 -7.03 -16.68 11.20
CA HIS A 188 -7.19 -15.85 12.38
C HIS A 188 -8.55 -15.11 12.38
N PRO A 189 -9.67 -15.81 12.65
CA PRO A 189 -11.02 -15.28 12.47
C PRO A 189 -11.34 -14.01 13.28
N ASP A 190 -10.76 -13.86 14.47
CA ASP A 190 -11.03 -12.71 15.34
C ASP A 190 -10.22 -11.45 14.97
N ALA A 191 -9.19 -11.59 14.12
CA ALA A 191 -8.30 -10.49 13.79
C ALA A 191 -9.02 -9.38 13.02
N PHE A 192 -10.04 -9.74 12.22
CA PHE A 192 -10.71 -8.84 11.32
C PHE A 192 -12.23 -8.80 11.56
N SER A 193 -12.84 -7.63 11.39
CA SER A 193 -14.29 -7.43 11.47
C SER A 193 -14.97 -7.42 10.10
N ALA A 194 -14.24 -7.05 9.04
CA ALA A 194 -14.70 -7.07 7.66
C ALA A 194 -13.50 -7.14 6.69
N LEU A 195 -13.74 -7.67 5.49
CA LEU A 195 -12.79 -7.68 4.38
C LEU A 195 -13.27 -6.75 3.25
N LEU A 196 -12.38 -5.88 2.75
CA LEU A 196 -12.55 -5.21 1.46
C LEU A 196 -11.56 -5.82 0.46
N LEU A 197 -12.10 -6.62 -0.45
CA LEU A 197 -11.34 -7.40 -1.42
C LEU A 197 -11.42 -6.71 -2.79
N ILE A 198 -10.35 -5.99 -3.14
CA ILE A 198 -10.29 -5.18 -4.35
C ILE A 198 -9.62 -5.99 -5.47
N ASP A 199 -10.43 -6.33 -6.47
CA ASP A 199 -10.08 -7.12 -7.64
C ASP A 199 -9.24 -8.38 -7.31
N PRO A 200 -9.73 -9.25 -6.40
CA PRO A 200 -8.96 -10.38 -5.91
C PRO A 200 -8.60 -11.35 -7.02
N VAL A 201 -7.36 -11.85 -7.02
CA VAL A 201 -6.94 -12.89 -7.98
C VAL A 201 -7.40 -14.26 -7.46
N ILE A 202 -8.71 -14.49 -7.56
CA ILE A 202 -9.36 -15.76 -7.23
C ILE A 202 -10.16 -16.19 -8.47
N ARG A 203 -9.65 -17.21 -9.15
CA ARG A 203 -10.18 -17.71 -10.43
C ARG A 203 -11.09 -18.92 -10.22
N GLN A 204 -11.68 -19.42 -11.30
CA GLN A 204 -12.38 -20.70 -11.31
C GLN A 204 -11.49 -21.83 -10.78
N GLN A 205 -12.09 -22.75 -10.02
CA GLN A 205 -11.37 -23.75 -9.24
C GLN A 205 -10.49 -24.67 -10.12
N GLU A 206 -10.91 -24.92 -11.35
CA GLU A 206 -10.26 -25.78 -12.32
C GLU A 206 -8.93 -25.21 -12.84
N ILE A 207 -8.67 -23.91 -12.64
CA ILE A 207 -7.42 -23.28 -13.08
C ILE A 207 -6.25 -23.66 -12.15
N TYR A 208 -6.50 -24.10 -10.92
CA TYR A 208 -5.47 -24.35 -9.91
C TYR A 208 -4.79 -25.72 -10.03
N VAL A 209 -4.29 -26.04 -11.23
CA VAL A 209 -3.74 -27.37 -11.56
C VAL A 209 -2.24 -27.35 -11.90
N GLY A 210 -1.61 -26.17 -11.98
CA GLY A 210 -0.22 -26.07 -12.43
C GLY A 210 0.25 -24.63 -12.61
N PRO A 211 1.53 -24.42 -13.00
CA PRO A 211 2.09 -23.08 -13.12
C PRO A 211 1.33 -22.25 -14.17
N PHE A 212 1.07 -20.99 -13.82
CA PHE A 212 0.45 -20.03 -14.72
C PHE A 212 1.42 -19.66 -15.84
N LYS A 213 1.00 -19.89 -17.09
CA LYS A 213 1.78 -19.51 -18.27
C LYS A 213 1.29 -18.14 -18.76
N GLY A 214 2.21 -17.18 -18.92
CA GLY A 214 1.87 -15.88 -19.49
C GLY A 214 2.57 -14.68 -18.87
N ALA A 215 3.28 -14.85 -17.76
CA ALA A 215 3.99 -13.75 -17.09
C ALA A 215 5.51 -13.75 -17.35
N GLN A 216 6.01 -14.55 -18.30
CA GLN A 216 7.47 -14.69 -18.52
C GLN A 216 8.14 -13.39 -18.97
N PHE A 217 7.37 -12.45 -19.55
CA PHE A 217 7.86 -11.14 -19.93
C PHE A 217 8.19 -10.26 -18.71
N VAL A 218 7.58 -10.52 -17.56
CA VAL A 218 7.83 -9.79 -16.31
C VAL A 218 9.29 -9.91 -15.90
N ALA A 219 9.89 -11.09 -16.05
CA ALA A 219 11.31 -11.33 -15.77
C ALA A 219 12.27 -10.48 -16.61
N ARG A 220 11.80 -9.89 -17.71
CA ARG A 220 12.58 -9.01 -18.62
C ARG A 220 12.33 -7.52 -18.38
N ARG A 221 11.50 -7.16 -17.40
CA ARG A 221 11.25 -5.75 -17.06
C ARG A 221 12.55 -5.08 -16.65
N ARG A 222 12.66 -3.80 -17.02
CA ARG A 222 13.80 -2.97 -16.63
C ARG A 222 13.87 -2.87 -15.10
N ASN A 223 14.96 -3.37 -14.53
CA ASN A 223 15.18 -3.35 -13.09
C ASN A 223 15.92 -2.09 -12.61
N HIS A 224 16.84 -1.55 -13.42
CA HIS A 224 17.73 -0.46 -13.02
C HIS A 224 17.24 0.92 -13.49
N TRP A 225 17.29 1.89 -12.58
CA TRP A 225 16.83 3.27 -12.78
C TRP A 225 17.86 4.26 -12.25
N SER A 226 17.98 5.41 -12.90
CA SER A 226 18.90 6.46 -12.42
C SER A 226 18.30 7.22 -11.24
N SER A 227 16.98 7.37 -11.21
CA SER A 227 16.20 8.01 -10.15
C SER A 227 14.74 7.57 -10.18
N PRO A 228 13.98 7.76 -9.09
CA PRO A 228 12.53 7.65 -9.10
C PRO A 228 11.82 8.54 -10.14
N GLU A 229 12.31 9.77 -10.36
CA GLU A 229 11.72 10.67 -11.36
C GLU A 229 11.90 10.13 -12.78
N GLU A 230 13.05 9.52 -13.10
CA GLU A 230 13.27 8.87 -14.40
C GLU A 230 12.31 7.69 -14.62
N MET A 231 12.03 6.92 -13.56
CA MET A 231 11.03 5.85 -13.59
C MET A 231 9.62 6.40 -13.81
N PHE A 232 9.25 7.48 -13.10
CA PHE A 232 7.98 8.18 -13.27
C PHE A 232 7.80 8.70 -14.70
N GLU A 233 8.77 9.43 -15.23
CA GLU A 233 8.73 9.97 -16.59
C GLU A 233 8.59 8.88 -17.64
N ASN A 234 9.26 7.74 -17.46
CA ASN A 234 9.15 6.61 -18.36
C ASN A 234 7.77 5.92 -18.31
N PHE A 235 7.04 6.01 -17.20
CA PHE A 235 5.75 5.32 -17.01
C PHE A 235 4.52 6.19 -17.21
N GLN A 236 4.55 7.49 -16.92
CA GLN A 236 3.35 8.33 -16.79
C GLN A 236 2.39 8.31 -17.99
N ASP A 237 2.89 8.11 -19.22
CA ASP A 237 2.07 8.07 -20.43
C ASP A 237 1.83 6.65 -20.97
N ARG A 238 2.31 5.62 -20.26
CA ARG A 238 2.23 4.22 -20.68
C ARG A 238 1.17 3.47 -19.90
N GLN A 239 0.41 2.63 -20.59
CA GLN A 239 -0.51 1.72 -19.93
C GLN A 239 0.25 0.64 -19.13
N PRO A 240 -0.23 0.24 -17.94
CA PRO A 240 -1.46 0.72 -17.29
C PRO A 240 -1.31 2.05 -16.52
N PHE A 241 -0.09 2.52 -16.26
CA PHE A 241 0.18 3.68 -15.40
C PHE A 241 -0.45 5.00 -15.85
N ALA A 242 -0.74 5.16 -17.14
CA ALA A 242 -1.41 6.34 -17.68
C ALA A 242 -2.83 6.58 -17.14
N THR A 243 -3.48 5.56 -16.55
CA THR A 243 -4.79 5.71 -15.89
C THR A 243 -4.68 5.93 -14.39
N TRP A 244 -3.49 5.79 -13.80
CA TRP A 244 -3.32 5.93 -12.36
C TRP A 244 -3.43 7.39 -11.94
N ASP A 245 -3.91 7.61 -10.72
CA ASP A 245 -3.71 8.87 -10.03
C ASP A 245 -2.23 9.23 -10.04
N ARG A 246 -1.93 10.49 -10.38
CA ARG A 246 -0.55 10.94 -10.61
C ARG A 246 0.29 10.84 -9.35
N GLN A 247 -0.30 11.09 -8.18
CA GLN A 247 0.42 11.00 -6.93
C GLN A 247 0.66 9.53 -6.54
N VAL A 248 -0.31 8.64 -6.75
CA VAL A 248 -0.10 7.20 -6.55
C VAL A 248 1.04 6.67 -7.43
N LEU A 249 1.13 7.10 -8.70
CA LEU A 249 2.24 6.73 -9.57
C LEU A 249 3.58 7.29 -9.08
N ARG A 250 3.62 8.52 -8.56
CA ARG A 250 4.83 9.08 -7.93
C ARG A 250 5.25 8.25 -6.71
N ASP A 251 4.30 7.91 -5.84
CA ASP A 251 4.55 7.09 -4.66
C ASP A 251 5.06 5.69 -5.04
N TYR A 252 4.51 5.10 -6.12
CA TYR A 252 4.99 3.83 -6.68
C TYR A 252 6.45 3.91 -7.15
N CYS A 253 6.84 4.96 -7.86
CA CYS A 253 8.22 5.12 -8.33
C CYS A 253 9.19 5.45 -7.18
N GLU A 254 8.79 6.28 -6.22
CA GLU A 254 9.62 6.71 -5.09
C GLU A 254 9.92 5.55 -4.12
N TYR A 255 8.87 4.81 -3.73
CA TYR A 255 9.00 3.77 -2.72
C TYR A 255 9.21 2.37 -3.32
N GLY A 256 8.93 2.20 -4.60
CA GLY A 256 9.15 0.97 -5.36
C GLY A 256 10.59 0.72 -5.78
N LEU A 257 11.52 1.59 -5.38
CA LEU A 257 12.95 1.48 -5.66
C LEU A 257 13.77 1.30 -4.38
N VAL A 258 14.88 0.57 -4.46
CA VAL A 258 15.91 0.47 -3.41
C VAL A 258 17.27 0.86 -3.98
N PRO A 259 18.19 1.43 -3.16
CA PRO A 259 19.52 1.80 -3.62
C PRO A 259 20.30 0.58 -4.15
N ALA A 260 21.00 0.79 -5.26
CA ALA A 260 21.95 -0.17 -5.83
C ALA A 260 23.38 0.42 -5.83
N ASN A 261 24.38 -0.34 -6.30
CA ASN A 261 25.76 0.14 -6.42
C ASN A 261 25.86 1.45 -7.24
N SER A 262 25.00 1.60 -8.25
CA SER A 262 24.75 2.86 -8.95
C SER A 262 23.26 3.00 -9.23
N GLY A 263 22.69 4.15 -8.85
CA GLY A 263 21.26 4.41 -8.99
C GLY A 263 20.41 3.49 -8.11
N TYR A 264 19.36 2.93 -8.70
CA TYR A 264 18.32 2.19 -8.00
C TYR A 264 17.94 0.91 -8.75
N GLU A 265 17.43 -0.07 -7.99
CA GLU A 265 16.77 -1.26 -8.51
C GLU A 265 15.34 -1.39 -7.97
N LEU A 266 14.49 -2.20 -8.63
CA LEU A 266 13.13 -2.44 -8.14
C LEU A 266 13.14 -3.13 -6.77
N ALA A 267 12.28 -2.62 -5.90
CA ALA A 267 12.04 -3.17 -4.57
C ALA A 267 11.49 -4.61 -4.63
N CYS A 268 10.75 -4.93 -5.70
CA CYS A 268 10.39 -6.29 -6.11
C CYS A 268 11.20 -6.66 -7.37
N PRO A 269 12.25 -7.52 -7.26
CA PRO A 269 13.04 -7.90 -8.41
C PRO A 269 12.21 -8.63 -9.48
N PRO A 270 12.40 -8.35 -10.79
CA PRO A 270 11.62 -8.96 -11.86
C PRO A 270 11.55 -10.49 -11.86
N ALA A 271 12.62 -11.17 -11.43
CA ALA A 271 12.66 -12.63 -11.34
C ALA A 271 11.71 -13.16 -10.25
N ILE A 272 11.66 -12.49 -9.09
CA ILE A 272 10.75 -12.82 -8.00
C ILE A 272 9.31 -12.52 -8.42
N GLU A 273 9.07 -11.35 -9.02
CA GLU A 273 7.74 -10.97 -9.53
C GLU A 273 7.20 -12.02 -10.52
N ALA A 274 8.04 -12.46 -11.46
CA ALA A 274 7.68 -13.49 -12.44
C ALA A 274 7.36 -14.85 -11.79
N GLU A 275 8.16 -15.28 -10.82
CA GLU A 275 7.91 -16.54 -10.09
C GLU A 275 6.59 -16.49 -9.32
N ILE A 276 6.26 -15.35 -8.70
CA ILE A 276 4.99 -15.17 -7.99
C ILE A 276 3.81 -15.32 -8.95
N TYR A 277 3.88 -14.73 -10.15
CA TYR A 277 2.83 -14.91 -11.16
C TYR A 277 2.74 -16.37 -11.61
N GLU A 278 3.87 -17.03 -11.89
CA GLU A 278 3.92 -18.43 -12.29
C GLU A 278 3.27 -19.34 -11.23
N ASN A 279 3.53 -19.09 -9.95
CA ASN A 279 3.00 -19.86 -8.84
C ASN A 279 1.52 -19.57 -8.54
N GLY A 280 0.92 -18.56 -9.16
CA GLY A 280 -0.45 -18.11 -8.87
C GLY A 280 -1.57 -19.06 -9.32
N ALA A 281 -1.26 -20.10 -10.10
CA ALA A 281 -2.22 -21.14 -10.51
C ALA A 281 -1.84 -22.54 -10.00
N LEU A 282 -0.84 -22.65 -9.11
CA LEU A 282 -0.52 -23.93 -8.46
C LEU A 282 -1.65 -24.36 -7.50
N PRO A 283 -1.78 -25.66 -7.18
CA PRO A 283 -2.82 -26.15 -6.27
C PRO A 283 -2.84 -25.46 -4.91
N ASN A 284 -1.70 -25.02 -4.38
CA ASN A 284 -1.64 -24.31 -3.11
C ASN A 284 -2.17 -22.86 -3.18
N ALA A 285 -2.38 -22.31 -4.37
CA ALA A 285 -3.07 -21.03 -4.56
C ALA A 285 -4.61 -21.17 -4.54
N ASN A 286 -5.14 -22.39 -4.55
CA ASN A 286 -6.57 -22.66 -4.43
C ASN A 286 -7.01 -22.45 -2.97
N ILE A 287 -7.89 -21.48 -2.73
CA ILE A 287 -8.34 -21.08 -1.39
C ILE A 287 -9.86 -21.21 -1.18
N TYR A 288 -10.56 -22.02 -1.98
CA TYR A 288 -12.02 -22.19 -1.86
C TYR A 288 -12.45 -22.77 -0.50
N ARG A 289 -11.57 -23.55 0.13
CA ARG A 289 -11.77 -24.04 1.50
C ARG A 289 -11.75 -22.89 2.51
N GLU A 290 -10.79 -21.98 2.39
CA GLU A 290 -10.65 -20.80 3.24
C GLU A 290 -11.79 -19.82 3.02
N ILE A 291 -12.19 -19.59 1.76
CA ILE A 291 -13.37 -18.78 1.42
C ILE A 291 -14.61 -19.26 2.18
N SER A 292 -14.86 -20.57 2.18
CA SER A 292 -16.00 -21.18 2.87
C SER A 292 -15.92 -21.06 4.40
N ALA A 293 -14.71 -20.86 4.96
CA ALA A 293 -14.49 -20.75 6.39
C ALA A 293 -14.68 -19.32 6.92
N VAL A 294 -14.55 -18.29 6.08
CA VAL A 294 -14.68 -16.88 6.48
C VAL A 294 -16.13 -16.58 6.89
N GLN A 295 -16.33 -16.21 8.16
CA GLN A 295 -17.64 -15.87 8.75
C GLN A 295 -17.90 -14.37 8.87
N ILE A 296 -16.90 -13.53 8.62
CA ILE A 296 -17.05 -12.07 8.63
C ILE A 296 -17.51 -11.57 7.25
N PRO A 297 -18.14 -10.38 7.17
CA PRO A 297 -18.52 -9.79 5.89
C PRO A 297 -17.32 -9.60 4.93
N ALA A 298 -17.47 -10.06 3.69
CA ALA A 298 -16.52 -9.84 2.61
C ALA A 298 -17.12 -8.97 1.50
N HIS A 299 -16.54 -7.80 1.28
CA HIS A 299 -16.95 -6.85 0.26
C HIS A 299 -16.01 -6.96 -0.94
N ILE A 300 -16.47 -7.61 -2.01
CA ILE A 300 -15.73 -7.77 -3.24
C ILE A 300 -16.03 -6.57 -4.15
N VAL A 301 -14.98 -5.88 -4.59
CA VAL A 301 -15.07 -4.77 -5.54
C VAL A 301 -14.12 -5.07 -6.68
N ARG A 302 -14.64 -5.25 -7.89
CA ARG A 302 -13.84 -5.77 -9.01
C ARG A 302 -14.11 -5.03 -10.31
N ALA A 303 -13.12 -5.04 -11.20
CA ALA A 303 -13.24 -4.48 -12.54
C ALA A 303 -14.21 -5.32 -13.39
N ARG A 304 -14.52 -4.85 -14.60
CA ARG A 304 -15.28 -5.65 -15.57
C ARG A 304 -14.58 -7.00 -15.82
N PRO A 305 -15.31 -8.12 -15.97
CA PRO A 305 -14.70 -9.42 -16.30
C PRO A 305 -13.85 -9.34 -17.58
N VAL A 306 -12.73 -10.07 -17.58
CA VAL A 306 -11.92 -10.31 -18.77
C VAL A 306 -12.76 -11.05 -19.82
N ARG A 307 -12.90 -10.49 -21.02
CA ARG A 307 -13.61 -11.12 -22.14
C ARG A 307 -12.67 -11.84 -23.11
N ASP A 308 -11.39 -11.45 -23.10
CA ASP A 308 -10.34 -11.99 -23.97
C ASP A 308 -9.04 -12.16 -23.15
N PRO A 309 -8.33 -13.29 -23.25
CA PRO A 309 -7.05 -13.51 -22.58
C PRO A 309 -5.97 -12.44 -22.82
N SER A 310 -6.08 -11.61 -23.85
CA SER A 310 -5.21 -10.45 -24.13
C SER A 310 -5.54 -9.21 -23.29
N GLU A 311 -6.68 -9.17 -22.59
CA GLU A 311 -7.08 -8.11 -21.65
C GLU A 311 -6.46 -8.28 -20.25
N VAL A 312 -5.33 -9.01 -20.12
CA VAL A 312 -4.62 -9.18 -18.83
C VAL A 312 -4.37 -7.81 -18.20
N MET A 313 -4.78 -7.65 -16.94
CA MET A 313 -4.78 -6.41 -16.16
C MET A 313 -5.73 -5.28 -16.62
N ARG A 314 -6.45 -5.43 -17.74
CA ARG A 314 -7.53 -4.50 -18.16
C ARG A 314 -8.90 -4.92 -17.67
N GLY A 315 -9.08 -6.20 -17.34
CA GLY A 315 -10.28 -6.75 -16.72
C GLY A 315 -9.95 -7.53 -15.46
N SER A 316 -10.99 -7.85 -14.70
CA SER A 316 -10.88 -8.58 -13.44
C SER A 316 -10.49 -10.05 -13.67
N PRO A 317 -9.47 -10.55 -12.96
CA PRO A 317 -9.16 -11.98 -12.91
C PRO A 317 -10.10 -12.75 -11.96
N THR A 318 -11.02 -12.07 -11.28
CA THR A 318 -11.94 -12.66 -10.31
C THR A 318 -13.02 -13.49 -11.01
N THR A 319 -13.28 -14.70 -10.52
CA THR A 319 -14.42 -15.50 -11.02
C THR A 319 -15.74 -14.79 -10.73
N PRO A 320 -16.69 -14.70 -11.69
CA PRO A 320 -17.94 -13.95 -11.52
C PRO A 320 -18.85 -14.44 -10.38
N ASP A 321 -18.68 -15.69 -9.95
CA ASP A 321 -19.47 -16.35 -8.91
C ASP A 321 -18.80 -16.31 -7.52
N LEU A 322 -17.66 -15.61 -7.36
CA LEU A 322 -16.84 -15.64 -6.14
C LEU A 322 -17.67 -15.39 -4.86
N ALA A 323 -18.54 -14.37 -4.86
CA ALA A 323 -19.33 -14.03 -3.69
C ALA A 323 -20.26 -15.16 -3.23
N SER A 324 -20.69 -16.05 -4.13
CA SER A 324 -21.57 -17.17 -3.79
C SER A 324 -20.89 -18.26 -2.95
N HIS A 325 -19.55 -18.24 -2.88
CA HIS A 325 -18.77 -19.19 -2.09
C HIS A 325 -18.52 -18.72 -0.65
N PHE A 326 -18.71 -17.43 -0.37
CA PHE A 326 -18.58 -16.88 0.99
C PHE A 326 -19.88 -17.05 1.78
N ALA A 327 -19.78 -17.17 3.11
CA ALA A 327 -20.96 -17.15 3.98
C ALA A 327 -21.70 -15.80 3.92
N HIS A 328 -20.94 -14.69 3.89
CA HIS A 328 -21.46 -13.33 3.85
C HIS A 328 -20.63 -12.48 2.89
N ALA A 329 -21.09 -12.28 1.66
CA ALA A 329 -20.40 -11.42 0.71
C ALA A 329 -21.31 -10.55 -0.16
N THR A 330 -20.77 -9.41 -0.57
CA THR A 330 -21.31 -8.55 -1.63
C THR A 330 -20.32 -8.50 -2.78
N ASP A 331 -20.80 -8.40 -4.02
CA ASP A 331 -19.96 -8.22 -5.22
C ASP A 331 -20.38 -6.97 -5.99
N ARG A 332 -19.44 -6.03 -6.14
CA ARG A 332 -19.62 -4.78 -6.88
C ARG A 332 -18.68 -4.74 -8.07
N VAL A 333 -19.26 -4.68 -9.27
CA VAL A 333 -18.51 -4.54 -10.53
C VAL A 333 -18.39 -3.07 -10.91
N LEU A 334 -17.16 -2.61 -11.12
CA LEU A 334 -16.83 -1.28 -11.64
C LEU A 334 -16.49 -1.40 -13.13
N LEU A 335 -17.34 -0.83 -13.99
CA LEU A 335 -17.22 -1.00 -15.44
C LEU A 335 -16.15 -0.10 -16.08
N ASP A 336 -15.84 1.02 -15.43
CA ASP A 336 -14.94 2.05 -15.94
C ASP A 336 -13.52 1.95 -15.34
N HIS A 337 -13.24 0.91 -14.55
CA HIS A 337 -11.95 0.68 -13.90
C HIS A 337 -11.26 -0.56 -14.46
N SER A 338 -9.92 -0.52 -14.44
CA SER A 338 -9.08 -1.69 -14.73
C SER A 338 -8.80 -2.50 -13.46
N HIS A 339 -7.89 -3.49 -13.55
CA HIS A 339 -7.42 -4.23 -12.38
C HIS A 339 -6.84 -3.34 -11.28
N PHE A 340 -6.38 -2.14 -11.62
CA PHE A 340 -5.68 -1.23 -10.71
C PHE A 340 -6.60 -0.22 -10.01
N ILE A 341 -7.81 -0.64 -9.61
CA ILE A 341 -8.82 0.22 -8.93
C ILE A 341 -8.20 1.12 -7.84
N PRO A 342 -7.36 0.63 -6.90
CA PRO A 342 -6.81 1.50 -5.85
C PRO A 342 -5.89 2.60 -6.38
N MET A 343 -5.22 2.35 -7.52
CA MET A 343 -4.32 3.30 -8.13
C MET A 343 -5.05 4.27 -9.05
N GLU A 344 -6.15 3.86 -9.67
CA GLU A 344 -6.97 4.71 -10.55
C GLU A 344 -7.92 5.62 -9.76
N SER A 345 -8.41 5.18 -8.60
CA SER A 345 -9.40 5.93 -7.81
C SER A 345 -9.21 5.70 -6.31
N PRO A 346 -8.14 6.25 -5.71
CA PRO A 346 -7.88 6.12 -4.27
C PRO A 346 -9.00 6.73 -3.41
N ASP A 347 -9.69 7.76 -3.89
CA ASP A 347 -10.86 8.38 -3.23
C ASP A 347 -12.06 7.42 -3.14
N LEU A 348 -12.29 6.61 -4.19
CA LEU A 348 -13.35 5.61 -4.20
C LEU A 348 -13.05 4.54 -3.16
N VAL A 349 -11.79 4.07 -3.10
CA VAL A 349 -11.39 3.08 -2.10
C VAL A 349 -11.53 3.63 -0.69
N ALA A 350 -11.12 4.87 -0.42
CA ALA A 350 -11.29 5.50 0.88
C ALA A 350 -12.77 5.58 1.31
N ARG A 351 -13.68 5.90 0.39
CA ARG A 351 -15.13 5.89 0.65
C ARG A 351 -15.67 4.49 0.94
N LEU A 352 -15.25 3.49 0.17
CA LEU A 352 -15.63 2.10 0.40
C LEU A 352 -15.16 1.61 1.77
N ILE A 353 -13.97 2.01 2.22
CA ILE A 353 -13.48 1.72 3.56
C ILE A 353 -14.34 2.41 4.62
N ALA A 354 -14.69 3.68 4.42
CA ALA A 354 -15.52 4.43 5.36
C ALA A 354 -16.91 3.81 5.55
N GLU A 355 -17.49 3.21 4.52
CA GLU A 355 -18.75 2.45 4.60
C GLU A 355 -18.67 1.24 5.54
N LEU A 356 -17.47 0.71 5.82
CA LEU A 356 -17.24 -0.43 6.71
C LEU A 356 -16.95 -0.04 8.16
N ILE A 357 -16.68 1.24 8.43
CA ILE A 357 -16.41 1.73 9.78
C ILE A 357 -17.75 1.85 10.52
N PRO A 358 -17.95 1.14 11.65
CA PRO A 358 -19.14 1.34 12.46
C PRO A 358 -19.22 2.80 12.93
N GLY A 359 -20.41 3.40 12.78
CA GLY A 359 -20.68 4.79 13.16
C GLY A 359 -20.74 5.04 14.67
#